data_AF-A0A2E6XES1-F1
#
_entry.id   AF-A0A2E6XES1-F1
#
_cell.length_a   1.000
_cell.length_b   1.000
_cell.length_c   1.000
_cell.angle_alpha   90.00
_cell.angle_beta   90.00
_cell.angle_gamma   90.00
#
_symmetry.space_group_name_H-M   'P 1'
#
loop_
_entity.id
_entity.type
_entity.pdbx_description
1 polymer ?
#
loop_
_entity_poly.entity_id
_entity_poly.type
_entity_poly.pdbx_seq_one_letter_code
_entity_poly.pdbx_strand_id
1 'polypeptide(L)' 'MVCFLGDNLPVCDVDGWPNNKDSAGNIIPTNLLESGKFNSPHGICTDGEGNIYVEEWLICGRTVKLSKTAP' A
#
# COMPACT_ATOMS: atom_id res chain seq x y z
N MET A 1 -19.91 4.85 -8.95
CA MET A 1 -19.45 4.88 -7.55
C MET A 1 -18.53 3.70 -7.34
N VAL A 2 -17.32 3.91 -6.82
CA VAL A 2 -16.40 2.82 -6.46
C VAL A 2 -16.59 2.53 -4.99
N CYS A 3 -16.97 1.30 -4.64
CA CYS A 3 -17.21 0.90 -3.26
C CYS A 3 -15.97 0.26 -2.61
N PHE A 4 -15.06 -0.29 -3.43
CA PHE A 4 -13.92 -1.05 -2.99
C PHE A 4 -12.81 -1.01 -4.03
N LEU A 5 -11.54 -0.91 -3.59
CA LEU A 5 -10.39 -0.84 -4.48
C LEU A 5 -9.14 -1.38 -3.78
N GLY A 6 -8.40 -2.24 -4.48
CA GLY A 6 -7.02 -2.58 -4.15
C GLY A 6 -6.82 -3.37 -2.86
N ASP A 7 -7.72 -4.30 -2.58
CA ASP A 7 -7.66 -5.13 -1.37
C ASP A 7 -6.47 -6.08 -1.32
N ASN A 8 -5.99 -6.32 -0.10
CA ASN A 8 -4.91 -7.23 0.21
C ASN A 8 -5.07 -7.83 1.62
N LEU A 9 -6.26 -8.33 1.97
CA LEU A 9 -6.52 -8.94 3.29
C LEU A 9 -5.41 -9.85 3.83
N PRO A 10 -4.73 -10.72 3.04
CA PRO A 10 -3.69 -11.59 3.57
C PRO A 10 -2.52 -10.87 4.24
N VAL A 11 -2.25 -9.60 3.90
CA VAL A 11 -1.19 -8.84 4.56
C VAL A 11 -1.58 -8.44 5.98
N CYS A 12 -2.86 -8.31 6.30
CA CYS A 12 -3.29 -7.97 7.66
C CYS A 12 -3.00 -9.09 8.68
N ASP A 13 -2.80 -10.32 8.19
CA ASP A 13 -2.58 -11.50 9.02
C ASP A 13 -1.08 -11.84 9.23
N VAL A 14 -0.15 -11.11 8.62
CA VAL A 14 1.29 -11.35 8.84
C VAL A 14 1.80 -10.78 10.15
N ASP A 15 2.68 -11.55 10.80
CA ASP A 15 3.40 -11.10 11.98
C ASP A 15 4.36 -9.96 11.63
N GLY A 16 4.16 -8.81 12.27
CA GLY A 16 4.91 -7.59 12.01
C GLY A 16 4.24 -6.57 11.08
N TRP A 17 2.95 -6.76 10.73
CA TRP A 17 2.20 -5.81 9.90
C TRP A 17 2.37 -4.36 10.40
N PRO A 18 2.58 -3.36 9.51
CA PRO A 18 2.51 -3.41 8.04
C PRO A 18 3.77 -3.93 7.33
N ASN A 19 4.71 -4.48 8.09
CA ASN A 19 5.97 -5.05 7.64
C ASN A 19 5.98 -6.57 7.89
N ASN A 20 7.16 -7.19 7.97
CA ASN A 20 7.30 -8.60 8.37
C ASN A 20 8.28 -8.74 9.53
N LYS A 21 8.30 -9.91 10.18
CA LYS A 21 9.35 -10.29 11.15
C LYS A 21 10.27 -11.37 10.58
N ASP A 22 11.55 -11.27 10.92
CA ASP A 22 12.52 -12.35 10.67
C ASP A 22 12.42 -13.46 11.74
N SER A 23 13.22 -14.52 11.58
CA SER A 23 13.27 -15.64 12.54
C SER A 23 13.82 -15.26 13.92
N ALA A 24 14.48 -14.10 14.04
CA ALA A 24 14.97 -13.55 15.30
C ALA A 24 13.98 -12.58 15.95
N GLY A 25 12.84 -12.29 15.30
CA GLY A 25 11.79 -11.40 15.77
C GLY A 25 12.00 -9.92 15.44
N ASN A 26 13.00 -9.57 14.62
CA ASN A 26 13.21 -8.18 14.20
C ASN A 26 12.21 -7.77 13.12
N ILE A 27 11.76 -6.51 13.13
CA ILE A 27 10.92 -5.96 12.08
C ILE A 27 11.77 -5.69 10.82
N ILE A 28 11.37 -6.26 9.69
CA ILE A 28 12.03 -6.14 8.39
C ILE A 28 11.05 -5.63 7.32
N PRO A 29 11.53 -5.00 6.23
CA PRO A 29 10.66 -4.54 5.14
C PRO A 29 9.77 -5.65 4.60
N THR A 30 8.53 -5.32 4.23
CA THR A 30 7.63 -6.32 3.66
C THR A 30 8.04 -6.73 2.25
N ASN A 31 7.86 -8.02 1.94
CA ASN A 31 8.00 -8.57 0.59
C ASN A 31 6.64 -8.85 -0.10
N LEU A 32 5.53 -8.42 0.50
CA LEU A 32 4.16 -8.71 0.07
C LEU A 32 3.54 -7.57 -0.77
N LEU A 33 4.36 -6.65 -1.28
CA LEU A 33 3.89 -5.52 -2.08
C LEU A 33 3.53 -6.00 -3.49
N GLU A 34 2.27 -5.79 -3.87
CA GLU A 34 1.73 -6.17 -5.17
C GLU A 34 1.16 -4.95 -5.90
N SER A 35 1.34 -4.90 -7.22
CA SER A 35 0.74 -3.86 -8.06
C SER A 35 -0.79 -3.94 -8.02
N GLY A 36 -1.47 -2.80 -7.93
CA GLY A 36 -2.92 -2.74 -7.83
C GLY A 36 -3.49 -3.11 -6.45
N LYS A 37 -2.64 -3.44 -5.47
CA LYS A 37 -3.03 -3.72 -4.08
C LYS A 37 -2.36 -2.77 -3.10
N PHE A 38 -3.13 -2.39 -2.08
CA PHE A 38 -2.68 -1.63 -0.93
C PHE A 38 -2.20 -2.57 0.18
N ASN A 39 -1.37 -2.06 1.08
CA ASN A 39 -0.84 -2.76 2.25
C ASN A 39 -1.14 -1.98 3.52
N SER A 40 -0.83 -0.68 3.52
CA SER A 40 -0.96 0.18 4.71
C SER A 40 -1.21 1.65 4.35
N PRO A 41 -2.29 1.96 3.60
CA PRO A 41 -2.56 3.32 3.14
C PRO A 41 -2.79 4.26 4.34
N HIS A 42 -2.09 5.39 4.36
CA HIS A 42 -2.08 6.34 5.48
C HIS A 42 -2.33 7.79 5.02
N GLY A 43 -1.85 8.15 3.83
CA GLY A 43 -2.06 9.46 3.23
C GLY A 43 -2.70 9.37 1.85
N ILE A 44 -3.45 10.40 1.45
CA ILE A 44 -3.99 10.54 0.10
C ILE A 44 -3.91 11.99 -0.37
N CYS A 45 -3.56 12.21 -1.63
CA CYS A 45 -3.65 13.51 -2.30
C CYS A 45 -3.91 13.35 -3.80
N THR A 46 -4.15 14.48 -4.47
CA THR A 46 -4.40 14.53 -5.92
C THR A 46 -3.50 15.57 -6.58
N ASP A 47 -3.14 15.34 -7.84
CA ASP A 47 -2.52 16.37 -8.68
C ASP A 47 -3.56 17.13 -9.53
N GLY A 48 -3.10 18.15 -10.27
CA GLY A 48 -3.95 18.97 -11.14
C GLY A 48 -4.51 18.23 -12.37
N GLU A 49 -3.99 17.05 -12.70
CA GLU A 49 -4.47 16.21 -13.80
C GLU A 49 -5.57 15.24 -13.34
N GLY A 50 -5.79 15.15 -12.02
CA GLY A 50 -6.76 14.25 -11.40
C GLY A 50 -6.22 12.85 -11.15
N ASN A 51 -4.90 12.66 -11.11
CA ASN A 51 -4.31 11.42 -10.61
C ASN A 51 -4.40 11.41 -9.07
N ILE A 52 -4.51 10.21 -8.50
CA ILE A 52 -4.56 10.01 -7.04
C ILE A 52 -3.22 9.41 -6.60
N TYR A 53 -2.67 9.92 -5.51
CA TYR A 53 -1.49 9.39 -4.87
C TYR A 53 -1.87 8.92 -3.47
N VAL A 54 -1.49 7.70 -3.14
CA VAL A 54 -1.70 7.10 -1.83
C VAL A 54 -0.33 6.80 -1.24
N GLU A 55 -0.07 7.30 -0.04
CA GLU A 55 1.14 7.02 0.72
C GLU A 55 0.87 5.87 1.69
N GLU A 56 1.81 4.92 1.74
CA GLU A 56 1.72 3.75 2.61
C GLU A 56 2.79 3.76 3.69
N TRP A 57 2.33 3.52 4.92
CA TRP A 57 3.20 3.47 6.09
C TRP A 57 3.88 2.11 6.20
N LEU A 58 5.13 2.02 5.76
CA LEU A 58 5.97 0.82 5.78
C LEU A 58 7.46 1.18 5.83
N ILE A 59 8.32 0.23 6.18
CA ILE A 59 9.77 0.46 6.13
C ILE A 59 10.16 0.74 4.68
N CYS A 60 10.91 1.83 4.47
CA CYS A 60 11.27 2.45 3.18
C CYS A 60 10.19 3.33 2.52
N GLY A 61 8.94 3.29 3.00
CA GLY A 61 7.80 4.02 2.43
C GLY A 61 7.41 3.55 1.02
N ARG A 62 6.13 3.69 0.66
CA ARG A 62 5.65 3.43 -0.71
C ARG A 62 4.60 4.46 -1.11
N THR A 63 4.73 4.96 -2.34
CA THR A 63 3.72 5.81 -2.96
C THR A 63 3.06 5.05 -4.11
N VAL A 64 1.75 4.87 -4.04
CA VAL A 64 0.94 4.28 -5.10
C VAL A 64 0.27 5.39 -5.90
N LYS A 65 0.56 5.46 -7.20
CA LYS A 65 -0.11 6.37 -8.14
C LYS A 65 -1.24 5.64 -8.87
N LEU A 66 -2.46 6.13 -8.72
CA LEU A 66 -3.58 5.78 -9.59
C LEU A 66 -3.68 6.83 -10.68
N SER A 67 -3.21 6.46 -11.87
CA SER A 67 -3.27 7.34 -13.03
C SER A 67 -4.67 7.37 -13.60
N LYS A 68 -5.16 8.57 -13.89
CA LYS A 68 -6.38 8.74 -14.68
C LYS A 68 -6.10 8.27 -16.11
N THR A 69 -6.77 7.21 -16.53
CA THR A 69 -6.75 6.79 -17.95
C THR A 69 -7.71 7.66 -18.75
N ALA A 70 -7.39 7.88 -20.03
CA ALA A 70 -8.35 8.46 -20.97
C ALA A 70 -9.62 7.58 -21.01
N PRO A 71 -10.81 8.18 -21.24
CA PRO A 71 -12.06 7.43 -21.37
C PRO A 71 -12.05 6.46 -22.55
#